data_AF-A0A1I6YWF3-F1
#
_entry.id   AF-A0A1I6YWF3-F1
#
_cell.length_a   1.000
_cell.length_b   1.000
_cell.length_c   1.000
_cell.angle_alpha   90.00
_cell.angle_beta   90.00
_cell.angle_gamma   90.00
#
_symmetry.space_group_name_H-M   'P 1'
#
loop_
_entity.id
_entity.type
_entity.pdbx_description
1 polymer ?
#
loop_
_entity_poly.entity_id
_entity_poly.type
_entity_poly.pdbx_seq_one_letter_code
_entity_poly.pdbx_strand_id
1 'polypeptide(L)' 'MYQDPKRIRSKATVYLDQYEQDVITALANYLGVPKAEVMRQMMMKEAQEVLGIDLATLTDTVAASAG' A
#
# COMPACT_ATOMS: atom_id res chain seq x y z
N MET A 1 19.65 -15.22 13.77
CA MET A 1 19.35 -14.02 12.95
C MET A 1 18.17 -13.30 13.56
N TYR A 2 18.36 -12.06 14.01
CA TYR A 2 17.28 -11.22 14.53
C TYR A 2 16.43 -10.75 13.35
N GLN A 3 15.13 -11.00 13.35
CA GLN A 3 14.25 -10.40 12.35
C GLN A 3 14.26 -8.89 12.57
N ASP A 4 14.56 -8.12 11.52
CA ASP A 4 14.47 -6.66 11.58
C ASP A 4 13.06 -6.27 12.06
N PRO A 5 12.92 -5.63 13.23
CA PRO A 5 11.62 -5.27 13.79
C PRO A 5 10.78 -4.43 12.83
N LYS A 6 11.43 -3.68 11.91
CA LYS A 6 10.76 -2.85 10.90
C LYS A 6 10.16 -3.66 9.75
N ARG A 7 10.53 -4.93 9.60
CA ARG A 7 10.01 -5.85 8.57
C ARG A 7 8.94 -6.80 9.12
N ILE A 8 8.71 -6.79 10.43
CA ILE A 8 7.64 -7.54 11.07
C ILE A 8 6.31 -6.88 10.71
N ARG A 9 5.38 -7.66 10.13
CA ARG A 9 4.06 -7.15 9.74
C ARG A 9 3.27 -6.76 11.00
N SER A 10 3.01 -5.46 11.17
CA SER A 10 2.08 -4.93 12.16
C SER A 10 0.67 -4.84 11.57
N LYS A 11 -0.35 -4.97 12.44
CA LYS A 11 -1.75 -4.83 12.04
C LYS A 11 -2.13 -3.35 12.10
N ALA A 12 -2.85 -2.88 11.08
CA ALA A 12 -3.55 -1.60 11.10
C ALA A 12 -5.06 -1.88 11.03
N THR A 13 -5.84 -1.18 11.85
CA THR A 13 -7.31 -1.30 11.86
C THR A 13 -7.89 0.03 11.42
N VAL A 14 -8.85 -0.01 10.49
CA VAL A 14 -9.55 1.17 9.97
C VAL A 14 -11.04 0.95 10.19
N TYR A 15 -11.72 2.00 10.66
CA TYR A 15 -13.17 2.00 10.78
C TYR A 15 -13.77 2.46 9.47
N LEU A 16 -14.69 1.66 8.94
CA LEU A 16 -15.39 1.91 7.70
C LEU A 16 -16.88 1.76 7.96
N ASP A 17 -17.68 2.60 7.33
CA ASP A 17 -19.12 2.41 7.31
C ASP A 17 -19.52 1.21 6.43
N GLN A 18 -20.81 0.88 6.42
CA GLN A 18 -21.30 -0.28 5.67
C GLN A 18 -21.14 -0.10 4.15
N TYR A 19 -21.36 1.12 3.62
CA TYR A 19 -21.29 1.38 2.18
C TYR A 19 -19.84 1.32 1.68
N GLU A 20 -18.91 1.89 2.43
CA GLU A 20 -17.47 1.81 2.18
C GLU A 20 -16.97 0.37 2.16
N GLN A 21 -17.43 -0.45 3.12
CA GLN A 21 -17.10 -1.87 3.17
C GLN A 21 -17.64 -2.63 1.95
N ASP A 22 -18.86 -2.33 1.50
CA ASP A 22 -19.49 -2.97 0.36
C ASP A 22 -18.76 -2.62 -0.94
N VAL A 23 -18.34 -1.36 -1.11
CA VAL A 23 -17.54 -0.91 -2.26
C VAL A 23 -16.20 -1.63 -2.32
N ILE A 24 -15.46 -1.70 -1.21
CA ILE A 24 -14.17 -2.42 -1.15
C ILE A 24 -14.37 -3.91 -1.43
N THR A 25 -15.46 -4.49 -0.92
CA THR A 25 -15.79 -5.89 -1.16
C THR A 25 -16.09 -6.15 -2.64
N ALA A 26 -16.88 -5.29 -3.28
CA ALA A 26 -17.17 -5.39 -4.71
C ALA A 26 -15.91 -5.29 -5.56
N LEU A 27 -15.02 -4.35 -5.23
CA LEU A 27 -13.74 -4.18 -5.93
C LEU A 27 -12.81 -5.40 -5.74
N ALA A 28 -12.70 -5.91 -4.52
CA ALA A 28 -11.91 -7.11 -4.23
C ALA A 28 -12.42 -8.33 -5.01
N ASN A 29 -13.74 -8.51 -5.08
CA ASN A 29 -14.36 -9.58 -5.86
C ASN A 29 -14.10 -9.42 -7.36
N TYR A 30 -14.18 -8.19 -7.88
CA TYR A 30 -13.91 -7.89 -9.29
C TYR A 30 -12.46 -8.21 -9.69
N LEU A 31 -11.50 -7.89 -8.82
CA LEU A 31 -10.08 -8.14 -9.05
C LEU A 31 -9.64 -9.58 -8.70
N GLY A 32 -10.48 -10.35 -8.00
CA GLY A 32 -10.17 -11.70 -7.55
C GLY A 32 -9.10 -11.77 -6.45
N VAL A 33 -8.94 -10.69 -5.66
CA VAL A 33 -7.91 -10.59 -4.61
C VAL A 33 -8.53 -10.37 -3.22
N PRO A 34 -7.82 -10.67 -2.12
CA PRO A 34 -8.31 -10.43 -0.77
C PRO A 34 -8.53 -8.93 -0.48
N LYS A 35 -9.57 -8.58 0.29
CA LYS A 35 -9.88 -7.19 0.71
C LYS A 35 -8.69 -6.47 1.35
N ALA A 36 -7.94 -7.17 2.20
CA ALA A 36 -6.76 -6.60 2.86
C ALA A 36 -5.66 -6.19 1.86
N GLU A 37 -5.57 -6.89 0.72
CA GLU A 37 -4.62 -6.57 -0.33
C GLU A 37 -5.05 -5.31 -1.09
N VAL A 38 -6.34 -5.21 -1.45
CA VAL A 38 -6.92 -4.00 -2.07
C VAL A 38 -6.69 -2.78 -1.18
N MET A 39 -7.03 -2.89 0.11
CA MET A 39 -6.83 -1.79 1.05
C MET A 39 -5.35 -1.40 1.19
N ARG A 40 -4.43 -2.37 1.20
CA ARG A 40 -2.99 -2.09 1.23
C ARG A 40 -2.54 -1.35 -0.03
N GLN A 41 -2.98 -1.76 -1.21
CA GLN A 41 -2.63 -1.12 -2.47
C GLN A 41 -3.14 0.32 -2.51
N MET A 42 -4.40 0.55 -2.13
CA MET A 42 -4.99 1.89 -2.07
C MET A 42 -4.25 2.80 -1.08
N MET A 43 -3.98 2.32 0.15
CA MET A 43 -3.24 3.10 1.15
C MET A 43 -1.83 3.46 0.68
N MET A 44 -1.11 2.51 0.07
CA MET A 44 0.25 2.77 -0.40
C MET A 44 0.28 3.70 -1.60
N LYS A 45 -0.71 3.59 -2.51
CA LYS A 45 -0.86 4.51 -3.64
C LYS A 45 -1.11 5.94 -3.15
N GLU A 46 -2.08 6.13 -2.26
CA GLU A 46 -2.39 7.45 -1.71
C GLU A 46 -1.19 8.03 -0.94
N ALA A 47 -0.50 7.21 -0.13
CA ALA A 47 0.68 7.65 0.59
C ALA A 47 1.80 8.12 -0.36
N GLN A 48 1.99 7.45 -1.51
CA GLN A 48 2.97 7.88 -2.52
C GLN A 48 2.60 9.22 -3.14
N GLU A 49 1.32 9.39 -3.51
CA GLU A 49 0.80 10.63 -4.07
C GLU A 49 0.95 11.80 -3.09
N VAL A 50 0.57 11.60 -1.82
CA VAL A 50 0.71 12.63 -0.75
C VAL A 50 2.17 12.97 -0.46
N LEU A 51 3.07 11.98 -0.48
CA LEU A 51 4.50 12.22 -0.27
C LEU A 51 5.17 12.85 -1.50
N GLY A 52 4.47 12.99 -2.63
CA GLY A 52 5.05 13.43 -3.90
C GLY A 52 6.14 12.47 -4.41
N ILE A 53 6.10 11.23 -3.94
CA ILE A 53 7.07 10.20 -4.30
C ILE A 53 6.56 9.52 -5.56
N ASP A 54 7.05 9.97 -6.70
CA ASP A 54 6.95 9.17 -7.92
C ASP A 54 8.05 8.10 -7.89
N LEU A 55 7.64 6.83 -7.72
CA LEU A 55 8.56 5.68 -7.75
C LEU A 55 9.37 5.63 -9.05
N ALA A 56 8.83 6.15 -10.17
CA ALA A 56 9.57 6.25 -11.43
C ALA A 56 10.73 7.26 -11.36
N THR A 57 10.59 8.33 -10.58
CA THR A 57 11.66 9.33 -10.38
C THR A 57 12.71 8.87 -9.35
N LEU A 58 12.30 8.10 -8.34
CA LEU A 58 13.22 7.57 -7.33
C LEU A 58 14.23 6.56 -7.92
N THR A 59 13.81 5.72 -8.86
CA THR A 59 14.71 4.76 -9.51
C THR A 59 15.87 5.45 -10.23
N ASP A 60 15.64 6.63 -10.80
CA ASP A 60 16.66 7.40 -11.50
C ASP A 60 17.67 8.03 -10.52
N THR A 61 17.20 8.52 -9.37
CA THR A 61 18.07 9.14 -8.35
C THR A 61 18.98 8.15 -7.62
N VAL A 62 18.49 6.94 -7.31
CA VAL A 62 19.32 5.90 -6.65
C VAL A 62 20.39 5.39 -7.61
N ALA A 63 20.05 5.19 -8.89
CA ALA A 63 21.01 4.84 -9.92
C ALA A 63 22.07 5.95 -10.14
N ALA A 64 21.68 7.22 -10.08
CA ALA A 64 22.61 8.35 -10.20
C ALA A 64 23.54 8.52 -9.00
N SER A 65 23.15 8.09 -7.79
CA SER A 65 23.96 8.18 -6.57
C SER A 65 24.93 7.01 -6.35
N ALA A 66 24.86 5.98 -7.20
CA ALA A 66 25.67 4.76 -7.11
C ALA A 66 26.81 4.70 -8.16
N GLY A 67 27.06 5.81 -8.87
CA GLY A 67 28.13 5.97 -9.87
C GLY A 67 29.30 6.82 -9.39
#